data_AF-A0A3D1APC5-F1
#
_entry.id   AF-A0A3D1APC5-F1
#
_cell.length_a   1.000
_cell.length_b   1.000
_cell.length_c   1.000
_cell.angle_alpha   90.00
_cell.angle_beta   90.00
_cell.angle_gamma   90.00
#
_symmetry.space_group_name_H-M   'P 1'
#
loop_
_entity.id
_entity.type
_entity.pdbx_description
1 polymer ?
#
loop_
_entity_poly.entity_id
_entity_poly.type
_entity_poly.pdbx_seq_one_letter_code
_entity_poly.pdbx_strand_id
1 'polypeptide(L)'
;MLQLLNTAFLISLLAAFDPAPAQTPPPPAARPTRPIPPTRDPHTPGYVTAKELPDGANAPADADGNFILGPTHNPAPEMTAKEGVPQGAVFTFTMESANSKIYPGIAREPNTFGATDPANPAKLTVTNSHPAPYTRHVSVYVPKQYVPGTAAPFIVGADGPDRALFTALDSLIAGHRVPVMVAISISNGSGDAQGSERGLEYDTMSGLYAEFVEKEVLPLVEKQANVKLTKDPEGRATMGGSSGGSCALIMAWYHPELYHRVLTYSGTYVNQQWPWNPETPHGAWEFHE
;
A
#
# COMPACT_ATOMS: atom_id res chain seq x y z
N MET A 1 84.02 -1.60 -5.10
CA MET A 1 82.86 -0.71 -5.32
C MET A 1 81.68 -1.30 -4.58
N LEU A 2 81.38 -0.68 -3.44
CA LEU A 2 80.37 -1.09 -2.45
C LEU A 2 79.13 -0.23 -2.70
N GLN A 3 77.93 -0.81 -2.79
CA GLN A 3 76.68 -0.05 -2.62
C GLN A 3 75.78 -0.78 -1.63
N LEU A 4 75.26 0.03 -0.71
CA LEU A 4 74.64 -0.36 0.55
C LEU A 4 73.23 -0.92 0.36
N LEU A 5 72.91 -1.93 1.19
CA LEU A 5 71.56 -2.34 1.53
C LEU A 5 70.85 -1.22 2.30
N ASN A 6 69.63 -0.87 1.90
CA ASN A 6 68.68 -0.11 2.72
C ASN A 6 67.58 -1.07 3.20
N THR A 7 67.64 -1.43 4.48
CA THR A 7 66.61 -2.14 5.24
C THR A 7 65.57 -1.15 5.75
N ALA A 8 64.32 -1.30 5.32
CA ALA A 8 63.18 -0.63 5.94
C ALA A 8 62.35 -1.64 6.73
N PHE A 9 62.22 -1.37 8.03
CA PHE A 9 61.44 -2.09 9.03
C PHE A 9 59.95 -2.16 8.65
N LEU A 10 59.34 -3.35 8.67
CA LEU A 10 57.90 -3.50 8.87
C LEU A 10 57.65 -4.09 10.26
N ILE A 11 57.14 -3.26 11.16
CA ILE A 11 56.64 -3.66 12.47
C ILE A 11 55.22 -4.19 12.27
N SER A 12 55.00 -5.46 12.60
CA SER A 12 53.69 -6.10 12.61
C SER A 12 52.93 -5.68 13.88
N LEU A 13 51.97 -4.76 13.77
CA LEU A 13 51.02 -4.47 14.85
C LEU A 13 49.81 -5.42 14.71
N LEU A 14 49.77 -6.46 15.53
CA LEU A 14 48.56 -7.26 15.76
C LEU A 14 47.65 -6.48 16.73
N ALA A 15 46.68 -5.75 16.19
CA ALA A 15 45.60 -5.19 16.99
C ALA A 15 44.53 -6.29 17.20
N ALA A 16 44.47 -6.83 18.41
CA ALA A 16 43.32 -7.61 18.86
C ALA A 16 42.12 -6.65 19.04
N PHE A 17 41.12 -6.77 18.16
CA PHE A 17 39.82 -6.14 18.37
C PHE A 17 38.96 -7.12 19.18
N ASP A 18 38.81 -6.85 20.48
CA ASP A 18 37.74 -7.46 21.28
C ASP A 18 36.39 -6.87 20.82
N PRO A 19 35.40 -7.71 20.42
CA PRO A 19 34.08 -7.21 20.11
C PRO A 19 33.38 -6.80 21.42
N ALA A 20 33.05 -5.52 21.54
CA ALA A 20 32.21 -5.02 22.62
C ALA A 20 30.85 -5.76 22.61
N PRO A 21 30.31 -6.17 23.76
CA PRO A 21 29.00 -6.81 23.81
C PRO A 21 27.92 -5.82 23.38
N ALA A 22 27.17 -6.18 22.34
CA ALA A 22 26.00 -5.43 21.91
C ALA A 22 24.98 -5.36 23.06
N GLN A 23 24.75 -4.17 23.58
CA GLN A 23 23.65 -3.93 24.52
C GLN A 23 22.34 -4.10 23.77
N THR A 24 21.56 -5.11 24.16
CA THR A 24 20.18 -5.27 23.73
C THR A 24 19.38 -4.03 24.14
N PRO A 25 18.66 -3.37 23.22
CA PRO A 25 17.81 -2.25 23.57
C PRO A 25 16.73 -2.68 24.57
N PRO A 26 16.37 -1.83 25.54
CA PRO A 26 15.34 -2.16 26.53
C PRO A 26 14.01 -2.43 25.83
N PRO A 27 13.18 -3.34 26.38
CA PRO A 27 11.87 -3.62 25.83
C PRO A 27 11.03 -2.34 25.75
N PRO A 28 10.24 -2.15 24.68
CA PRO A 28 9.41 -0.98 24.52
C PRO A 28 8.45 -0.85 25.72
N ALA A 29 8.35 0.37 26.25
CA ALA A 29 7.45 0.67 27.36
C ALA A 29 6.01 0.24 27.01
N ALA A 30 5.34 -0.41 27.98
CA ALA A 30 3.95 -0.82 27.83
C ALA A 30 3.09 0.41 27.48
N ARG A 31 2.41 0.37 26.33
CA ARG A 31 1.52 1.45 25.93
C ARG A 31 0.37 1.53 26.95
N PRO A 32 -0.02 2.75 27.40
CA PRO A 32 -1.16 2.90 28.29
C PRO A 32 -2.43 2.34 27.63
N THR A 33 -3.30 1.75 28.45
CA THR A 33 -4.60 1.23 28.00
C THR A 33 -5.41 2.37 27.38
N ARG A 34 -5.74 2.23 26.09
CA ARG A 34 -6.58 3.22 25.40
C ARG A 34 -8.00 3.12 25.98
N PRO A 35 -8.67 4.24 26.32
CA PRO A 35 -10.06 4.20 26.74
C PRO A 35 -10.89 3.53 25.65
N ILE A 36 -11.82 2.66 26.04
CA ILE A 36 -12.78 2.07 25.11
C ILE A 36 -13.65 3.23 24.58
N PRO A 37 -13.67 3.48 23.26
CA PRO A 37 -14.57 4.48 22.69
C PRO A 37 -16.02 4.15 23.07
N PRO A 38 -16.88 5.14 23.33
CA PRO A 38 -18.27 4.87 23.66
C PRO A 38 -18.95 4.13 22.49
N THR A 39 -19.47 2.93 22.77
CA THR A 39 -20.33 2.21 21.83
C THR A 39 -21.68 2.92 21.79
N ARG A 40 -22.09 3.38 20.60
CA ARG A 40 -23.41 4.00 20.43
C ARG A 40 -24.48 2.90 20.38
N ASP A 41 -25.58 3.10 21.09
CA ASP A 41 -26.74 2.20 21.02
C ASP A 41 -27.43 2.35 19.65
N PRO A 42 -27.49 1.29 18.82
CA PRO A 42 -28.12 1.37 17.51
C PRO A 42 -29.64 1.65 17.57
N HIS A 43 -30.27 1.56 18.74
CA HIS A 43 -31.67 1.88 18.98
C HIS A 43 -31.91 3.32 19.48
N THR A 44 -30.86 4.14 19.54
CA THR A 44 -30.97 5.55 19.95
C THR A 44 -31.99 6.31 19.07
N PRO A 45 -32.93 7.10 19.64
CA PRO A 45 -33.85 7.93 18.86
C PRO A 45 -33.11 8.82 17.85
N GLY A 46 -33.56 8.80 16.60
CA GLY A 46 -32.96 9.52 15.48
C GLY A 46 -32.12 8.63 14.54
N TYR A 47 -31.82 7.39 14.94
CA TYR A 47 -31.24 6.40 14.04
C TYR A 47 -32.30 5.78 13.14
N VAL A 48 -31.88 5.27 11.98
CA VAL A 48 -32.77 4.59 11.04
C VAL A 48 -33.39 3.35 11.68
N THR A 49 -34.68 3.10 11.40
CA THR A 49 -35.30 1.84 11.80
C THR A 49 -34.59 0.69 11.09
N ALA A 50 -34.14 -0.28 11.86
CA ALA A 50 -33.33 -1.39 11.38
C ALA A 50 -33.79 -2.72 12.01
N LYS A 51 -33.57 -3.80 11.27
CA LYS A 51 -33.84 -5.17 11.73
C LYS A 51 -32.61 -5.72 12.43
N GLU A 52 -32.77 -6.18 13.66
CA GLU A 52 -31.73 -6.89 14.38
C GLU A 52 -31.53 -8.29 13.80
N LEU A 53 -30.28 -8.66 13.53
CA LEU A 53 -29.91 -9.99 13.07
C LEU A 53 -29.35 -10.81 14.23
N PRO A 54 -29.49 -12.15 14.19
CA PRO A 54 -28.82 -13.01 15.16
C PRO A 54 -27.31 -12.73 15.20
N ASP A 55 -26.70 -12.84 16.38
CA ASP A 55 -25.26 -12.60 16.51
C ASP A 55 -24.44 -13.56 15.62
N GLY A 56 -23.41 -13.03 14.96
CA GLY A 56 -22.62 -13.74 13.96
C GLY A 56 -23.31 -13.92 12.59
N ALA A 57 -24.54 -13.45 12.39
CA ALA A 57 -25.19 -13.45 11.08
C ALA A 57 -24.84 -12.18 10.29
N ASN A 58 -24.64 -12.33 8.97
CA ASN A 58 -24.51 -11.22 8.04
C ASN A 58 -25.89 -10.79 7.50
N ALA A 59 -25.95 -9.55 6.99
CA ALA A 59 -27.10 -9.11 6.20
C ALA A 59 -27.32 -10.02 4.99
N PRO A 60 -28.58 -10.33 4.62
CA PRO A 60 -28.88 -11.10 3.42
C PRO A 60 -28.31 -10.40 2.18
N ALA A 61 -27.66 -11.15 1.30
CA ALA A 61 -27.06 -10.61 0.08
C ALA A 61 -28.09 -10.28 -1.02
N ASP A 62 -29.34 -10.72 -0.84
CA ASP A 62 -30.44 -10.67 -1.79
C ASP A 62 -31.61 -9.79 -1.32
N ALA A 63 -31.40 -8.96 -0.29
CA ALA A 63 -32.44 -8.10 0.25
C ALA A 63 -31.92 -6.71 0.63
N ASP A 64 -32.67 -5.68 0.23
CA ASP A 64 -32.45 -4.31 0.67
C ASP A 64 -33.00 -4.09 2.08
N GLY A 65 -32.26 -3.36 2.91
CA GLY A 65 -32.74 -2.97 4.23
C GLY A 65 -31.65 -2.43 5.15
N ASN A 66 -32.08 -1.85 6.27
CA ASN A 66 -31.20 -1.49 7.37
C ASN A 66 -31.12 -2.67 8.34
N PHE A 67 -29.91 -3.13 8.64
CA PHE A 67 -29.67 -4.26 9.55
C PHE A 67 -28.74 -3.84 10.68
N ILE A 68 -29.01 -4.36 11.89
CA ILE A 68 -28.09 -4.27 13.02
C ILE A 68 -27.36 -5.62 13.08
N LEU A 69 -26.04 -5.58 12.87
CA LEU A 69 -25.17 -6.74 13.00
C LEU A 69 -24.76 -6.90 14.47
N GLY A 70 -24.74 -8.14 14.94
CA GLY A 70 -24.25 -8.47 16.27
C GLY A 70 -22.75 -8.16 16.43
N PRO A 71 -22.24 -8.05 17.67
CA PRO A 71 -20.86 -7.67 17.94
C PRO A 71 -19.84 -8.74 17.52
N THR A 72 -20.26 -9.98 17.29
CA THR A 72 -19.34 -11.08 16.96
C THR A 72 -18.89 -11.03 15.51
N HIS A 73 -17.61 -10.73 15.31
CA HIS A 73 -16.95 -10.72 14.01
C HIS A 73 -15.71 -11.61 14.08
N ASN A 74 -15.88 -12.90 13.77
CA ASN A 74 -14.75 -13.83 13.76
C ASN A 74 -13.80 -13.48 12.60
N PRO A 75 -12.48 -13.38 12.83
CA PRO A 75 -11.53 -13.20 11.74
C PRO A 75 -11.65 -14.33 10.72
N ALA A 76 -11.56 -13.99 9.43
CA ALA A 76 -11.54 -14.99 8.38
C ALA A 76 -10.34 -15.94 8.59
N PRO A 77 -10.53 -17.28 8.59
CA PRO A 77 -9.48 -18.22 8.95
C PRO A 77 -8.20 -18.10 8.13
N GLU A 78 -8.29 -17.70 6.86
CA GLU A 78 -7.15 -17.45 5.97
C GLU A 78 -6.27 -16.28 6.43
N MET A 79 -6.81 -15.34 7.21
CA MET A 79 -6.08 -14.15 7.69
C MET A 79 -5.15 -14.47 8.86
N THR A 80 -5.11 -15.72 9.32
CA THR A 80 -4.27 -16.18 10.43
C THR A 80 -3.28 -17.22 9.92
N ALA A 81 -2.02 -17.11 10.33
CA ALA A 81 -1.01 -18.11 10.01
C ALA A 81 -1.40 -19.47 10.61
N LYS A 82 -1.31 -20.53 9.79
CA LYS A 82 -1.67 -21.90 10.19
C LYS A 82 -0.45 -22.79 10.17
N GLU A 83 -0.37 -23.69 11.14
CA GLU A 83 0.65 -24.74 11.15
C GLU A 83 0.54 -25.59 9.88
N GLY A 84 1.70 -25.94 9.30
CA GLY A 84 1.77 -26.73 8.07
C GLY A 84 1.48 -25.97 6.76
N VAL A 85 1.05 -24.70 6.82
CA VAL A 85 0.89 -23.87 5.61
C VAL A 85 2.26 -23.29 5.20
N PRO A 86 2.72 -23.54 3.95
CA PRO A 86 3.97 -22.95 3.46
C PRO A 86 3.93 -21.42 3.53
N GLN A 87 4.97 -20.83 4.13
CA GLN A 87 5.10 -19.39 4.29
C GLN A 87 6.02 -18.81 3.20
N GLY A 88 5.54 -17.79 2.50
CA GLY A 88 6.33 -17.03 1.53
C GLY A 88 7.45 -16.20 2.17
N ALA A 89 8.30 -15.64 1.32
CA ALA A 89 9.37 -14.71 1.71
C ALA A 89 8.95 -13.27 1.39
N VAL A 90 9.33 -12.33 2.24
CA VAL A 90 9.08 -10.89 2.02
C VAL A 90 10.41 -10.16 1.81
N PHE A 91 10.55 -9.54 0.64
CA PHE A 91 11.68 -8.68 0.28
C PHE A 91 11.25 -7.23 0.41
N THR A 92 12.04 -6.37 1.06
CA THR A 92 11.72 -4.94 1.18
C THR A 92 12.89 -4.10 0.70
N PHE A 93 12.60 -3.10 -0.10
CA PHE A 93 13.56 -2.11 -0.56
C PHE A 93 12.96 -0.70 -0.51
N THR A 94 13.84 0.31 -0.54
CA THR A 94 13.46 1.72 -0.52
C THR A 94 13.63 2.31 -1.91
N MET A 95 12.67 3.14 -2.32
CA MET A 95 12.76 4.00 -3.50
C MET A 95 12.84 5.47 -3.05
N GLU A 96 13.78 6.19 -3.64
CA GLU A 96 13.95 7.63 -3.46
C GLU A 96 13.21 8.38 -4.57
N SER A 97 12.34 9.34 -4.24
CA SER A 97 11.57 10.10 -5.25
C SER A 97 12.47 10.87 -6.22
N ALA A 98 13.68 11.24 -5.79
CA ALA A 98 14.68 11.90 -6.62
C ALA A 98 15.11 11.06 -7.85
N ASN A 99 14.90 9.74 -7.81
CA ASN A 99 15.17 8.84 -8.94
C ASN A 99 13.95 8.62 -9.83
N SER A 100 12.75 9.05 -9.39
CA SER A 100 11.52 8.95 -10.18
C SER A 100 11.46 10.06 -11.21
N LYS A 101 11.08 9.71 -12.43
CA LYS A 101 10.78 10.68 -13.49
C LYS A 101 9.31 11.07 -13.48
N ILE A 102 8.47 10.24 -12.88
CA ILE A 102 7.02 10.39 -12.88
C ILE A 102 6.55 11.15 -11.64
N TYR A 103 7.04 10.77 -10.44
CA TYR A 103 6.69 11.37 -9.17
C TYR A 103 7.94 11.89 -8.44
N PRO A 104 8.43 13.10 -8.77
CA PRO A 104 9.59 13.69 -8.10
C PRO A 104 9.28 14.12 -6.65
N GLY A 105 8.01 14.38 -6.34
CA GLY A 105 7.51 14.62 -4.99
C GLY A 105 6.99 16.02 -4.69
N ILE A 106 5.89 16.06 -3.95
CA ILE A 106 5.33 17.23 -3.28
C ILE A 106 5.10 16.97 -1.79
N ALA A 107 4.98 18.04 -1.01
CA ALA A 107 4.49 17.97 0.35
C ALA A 107 3.60 19.17 0.65
N ARG A 108 2.54 18.92 1.43
CA ARG A 108 1.72 19.98 2.04
C ARG A 108 2.27 20.35 3.41
N GLU A 109 2.31 21.64 3.72
CA GLU A 109 2.65 22.12 5.05
C GLU A 109 1.74 21.48 6.14
N PRO A 110 2.30 21.03 7.27
CA PRO A 110 1.51 20.41 8.34
C PRO A 110 0.42 21.34 8.90
N ASN A 111 -0.72 20.77 9.29
CA ASN A 111 -1.85 21.47 9.91
C ASN A 111 -2.46 22.60 9.05
N THR A 112 -2.38 22.45 7.73
CA THR A 112 -2.99 23.40 6.81
C THR A 112 -4.12 22.75 6.00
N PHE A 113 -5.05 23.59 5.53
CA PHE A 113 -6.23 23.15 4.76
C PHE A 113 -6.28 23.91 3.43
N GLY A 114 -6.90 23.29 2.43
CA GLY A 114 -7.29 24.00 1.21
C GLY A 114 -8.51 24.88 1.44
N ALA A 115 -8.68 25.88 0.58
CA ALA A 115 -9.88 26.72 0.52
C ALA A 115 -10.66 26.41 -0.76
N THR A 116 -11.99 26.35 -0.69
CA THR A 116 -12.83 26.20 -1.89
C THR A 116 -12.78 27.47 -2.72
N ASP A 117 -12.67 27.34 -4.05
CA ASP A 117 -12.81 28.46 -4.97
C ASP A 117 -14.26 28.98 -4.93
N PRO A 118 -14.50 30.28 -4.61
CA PRO A 118 -15.85 30.83 -4.51
C PRO A 118 -16.65 30.75 -5.81
N ALA A 119 -15.97 30.74 -6.97
CA ALA A 119 -16.61 30.63 -8.28
C ALA A 119 -16.80 29.17 -8.71
N ASN A 120 -16.08 28.23 -8.08
CA ASN A 120 -16.19 26.81 -8.36
C ASN A 120 -15.94 25.97 -7.08
N PRO A 121 -16.98 25.65 -6.30
CA PRO A 121 -16.84 24.89 -5.06
C PRO A 121 -16.22 23.49 -5.22
N ALA A 122 -16.23 22.91 -6.42
CA ALA A 122 -15.56 21.63 -6.72
C ALA A 122 -14.03 21.76 -6.84
N LYS A 123 -13.52 22.99 -6.92
CA LYS A 123 -12.08 23.27 -7.02
C LYS A 123 -11.55 23.70 -5.65
N LEU A 124 -10.64 22.89 -5.11
CA LEU A 124 -9.92 23.21 -3.89
C LEU A 124 -8.58 23.88 -4.21
N THR A 125 -8.39 25.09 -3.68
CA THR A 125 -7.12 25.83 -3.74
C THR A 125 -6.24 25.43 -2.55
N VAL A 126 -5.08 24.82 -2.84
CA VAL A 126 -4.11 24.35 -1.85
C VAL A 126 -2.78 25.07 -2.09
N THR A 127 -2.57 26.23 -1.47
CA THR A 127 -1.38 27.11 -1.70
C THR A 127 -0.15 26.71 -0.89
N ASN A 128 -0.32 25.79 0.04
CA ASN A 128 0.68 25.30 0.99
C ASN A 128 1.28 23.95 0.57
N SER A 129 1.04 23.52 -0.67
CA SER A 129 1.71 22.38 -1.29
C SER A 129 2.87 22.88 -2.13
N HIS A 130 4.05 22.28 -1.96
CA HIS A 130 5.27 22.64 -2.68
C HIS A 130 6.07 21.39 -3.06
N PRO A 131 6.96 21.45 -4.07
CA PRO A 131 7.86 20.34 -4.36
C PRO A 131 8.68 19.95 -3.12
N ALA A 132 8.76 18.65 -2.86
CA ALA A 132 9.53 18.09 -1.74
C ALA A 132 9.85 16.61 -2.02
N PRO A 133 11.11 16.18 -1.86
CA PRO A 133 11.44 14.78 -2.04
C PRO A 133 10.87 13.93 -0.89
N TYR A 134 10.62 12.67 -1.19
CA TYR A 134 10.18 11.67 -0.21
C TYR A 134 10.86 10.33 -0.50
N THR A 135 10.74 9.41 0.44
CA THR A 135 11.14 8.01 0.26
C THR A 135 9.93 7.12 0.50
N ARG A 136 9.87 6.00 -0.23
CA ARG A 136 8.84 4.98 -0.01
C ARG A 136 9.47 3.60 0.11
N HIS A 137 8.84 2.74 0.89
CA HIS A 137 9.18 1.33 0.92
C HIS A 137 8.30 0.54 -0.05
N VAL A 138 8.88 -0.48 -0.66
CA VAL A 138 8.15 -1.48 -1.44
C VAL A 138 8.44 -2.84 -0.81
N SER A 139 7.39 -3.54 -0.42
CA SER A 139 7.46 -4.90 0.11
C SER A 139 6.89 -5.89 -0.89
N VAL A 140 7.68 -6.88 -1.26
CA VAL A 140 7.34 -7.93 -2.23
C VAL A 140 7.25 -9.25 -1.51
N TYR A 141 6.04 -9.80 -1.45
CA TYR A 141 5.80 -11.16 -0.99
C TYR A 141 5.93 -12.13 -2.16
N VAL A 142 6.80 -13.14 -2.00
CA VAL A 142 7.00 -14.24 -2.95
C VAL A 142 6.56 -15.54 -2.29
N PRO A 143 5.52 -16.23 -2.79
CA PRO A 143 5.03 -17.46 -2.18
C PRO A 143 6.07 -18.56 -2.22
N LYS A 144 6.08 -19.44 -1.21
CA LYS A 144 7.06 -20.55 -1.09
C LYS A 144 7.06 -21.48 -2.30
N GLN A 145 5.91 -21.60 -2.95
CA GLN A 145 5.62 -22.45 -4.10
C GLN A 145 6.05 -21.83 -5.44
N TYR A 146 6.52 -20.57 -5.45
CA TYR A 146 6.99 -19.93 -6.66
C TYR A 146 8.17 -20.70 -7.28
N VAL A 147 8.10 -20.95 -8.59
CA VAL A 147 9.18 -21.59 -9.35
C VAL A 147 9.98 -20.49 -10.05
N PRO A 148 11.26 -20.28 -9.69
CA PRO A 148 12.09 -19.22 -10.27
C PRO A 148 12.11 -19.26 -11.80
N GLY A 149 11.97 -18.08 -12.42
CA GLY A 149 11.97 -17.91 -13.89
C GLY A 149 10.62 -18.16 -14.57
N THR A 150 9.62 -18.69 -13.87
CA THR A 150 8.24 -18.77 -14.37
C THR A 150 7.54 -17.41 -14.23
N ALA A 151 6.65 -17.09 -15.17
CA ALA A 151 5.87 -15.86 -15.12
C ALA A 151 4.79 -15.98 -14.02
N ALA A 152 4.91 -15.17 -12.97
CA ALA A 152 3.98 -15.15 -11.85
C ALA A 152 2.82 -14.17 -12.12
N PRO A 153 1.56 -14.57 -11.88
CA PRO A 153 0.49 -13.64 -11.59
C PRO A 153 0.86 -12.77 -10.38
N PHE A 154 0.33 -11.56 -10.30
CA PHE A 154 0.62 -10.67 -9.18
C PHE A 154 -0.52 -9.69 -8.85
N ILE A 155 -0.49 -9.19 -7.62
CA ILE A 155 -1.35 -8.12 -7.13
C ILE A 155 -0.50 -6.94 -6.62
N VAL A 156 -0.84 -5.72 -7.03
CA VAL A 156 -0.23 -4.48 -6.54
C VAL A 156 -1.17 -3.81 -5.55
N GLY A 157 -0.70 -3.55 -4.33
CA GLY A 157 -1.45 -2.90 -3.26
C GLY A 157 -0.89 -1.52 -2.90
N ALA A 158 -1.77 -0.53 -2.83
CA ALA A 158 -1.48 0.79 -2.27
C ALA A 158 -1.37 0.75 -0.72
N ASP A 159 -0.70 1.74 -0.13
CA ASP A 159 -0.50 1.91 1.33
C ASP A 159 0.16 0.71 2.05
N GLY A 160 1.19 0.15 1.42
CA GLY A 160 1.96 -0.98 1.95
C GLY A 160 2.85 -0.67 3.18
N PRO A 161 3.31 -1.73 3.89
CA PRO A 161 3.10 -3.16 3.61
C PRO A 161 1.79 -3.72 4.16
N ASP A 162 1.09 -4.53 3.36
CA ASP A 162 -0.09 -5.28 3.81
C ASP A 162 0.29 -6.71 4.22
N ARG A 163 0.65 -6.87 5.50
CA ARG A 163 0.99 -8.19 6.07
C ARG A 163 -0.21 -9.13 6.11
N ALA A 164 -1.42 -8.60 6.22
CA ALA A 164 -2.63 -9.39 6.31
C ALA A 164 -2.92 -10.06 4.96
N LEU A 165 -2.72 -9.33 3.86
CA LEU A 165 -2.73 -9.90 2.50
C LEU A 165 -1.71 -11.02 2.34
N PHE A 166 -0.47 -10.83 2.80
CA PHE A 166 0.58 -11.85 2.67
C PHE A 166 0.23 -13.15 3.40
N THR A 167 -0.29 -13.04 4.63
CA THR A 167 -0.80 -14.19 5.40
C THR A 167 -2.00 -14.86 4.73
N ALA A 168 -2.92 -14.06 4.17
CA ALA A 168 -4.05 -14.58 3.40
C ALA A 168 -3.58 -15.38 2.19
N LEU A 169 -2.60 -14.86 1.44
CA LEU A 169 -2.07 -15.53 0.26
C LEU A 169 -1.40 -16.86 0.58
N ASP A 170 -0.64 -16.97 1.67
CA ASP A 170 -0.09 -18.27 2.11
C ASP A 170 -1.21 -19.32 2.26
N SER A 171 -2.28 -18.96 2.97
CA SER A 171 -3.43 -19.83 3.20
C SER A 171 -4.20 -20.15 1.91
N LEU A 172 -4.47 -19.14 1.09
CA LEU A 172 -5.28 -19.28 -0.12
C LEU A 172 -4.55 -20.05 -1.22
N ILE A 173 -3.23 -19.86 -1.35
CA ILE A 173 -2.39 -20.62 -2.28
C ILE A 173 -2.29 -22.08 -1.84
N ALA A 174 -2.05 -22.34 -0.56
CA ALA A 174 -2.01 -23.71 -0.03
C ALA A 174 -3.36 -24.44 -0.20
N GLY A 175 -4.47 -23.70 -0.10
CA GLY A 175 -5.81 -24.21 -0.36
C GLY A 175 -6.24 -24.23 -1.83
N HIS A 176 -5.34 -23.91 -2.78
CA HIS A 176 -5.64 -23.81 -4.22
C HIS A 176 -6.81 -22.90 -4.59
N ARG A 177 -7.10 -21.89 -3.76
CA ARG A 177 -8.18 -20.92 -3.99
C ARG A 177 -7.76 -19.75 -4.87
N VAL A 178 -6.46 -19.49 -4.95
CA VAL A 178 -5.83 -18.50 -5.84
C VAL A 178 -4.58 -19.14 -6.47
N PRO A 179 -4.12 -18.66 -7.64
CA PRO A 179 -2.86 -19.13 -8.21
C PRO A 179 -1.67 -18.77 -7.32
N VAL A 180 -0.55 -19.46 -7.52
CA VAL A 180 0.74 -19.08 -6.91
C VAL A 180 1.13 -17.69 -7.44
N MET A 181 0.85 -16.65 -6.65
CA MET A 181 0.96 -15.26 -7.08
C MET A 181 1.83 -14.43 -6.13
N VAL A 182 2.52 -13.44 -6.70
CA VAL A 182 3.33 -12.45 -5.97
C VAL A 182 2.44 -11.31 -5.50
N ALA A 183 2.72 -10.74 -4.33
CA ALA A 183 2.07 -9.50 -3.88
C ALA A 183 3.09 -8.39 -3.70
N ILE A 184 2.75 -7.19 -4.16
CA ILE A 184 3.62 -6.02 -4.19
C ILE A 184 2.89 -4.91 -3.44
N SER A 185 3.30 -4.64 -2.21
CA SER A 185 2.74 -3.55 -1.41
C SER A 185 3.64 -2.32 -1.48
N ILE A 186 3.10 -1.21 -1.99
CA ILE A 186 3.81 0.05 -2.21
C ILE A 186 3.37 1.04 -1.13
N SER A 187 4.29 1.49 -0.27
CA SER A 187 3.99 2.59 0.66
C SER A 187 3.69 3.87 -0.12
N ASN A 188 2.76 4.69 0.37
CA ASN A 188 2.43 5.98 -0.24
C ASN A 188 3.62 6.97 -0.21
N GLY A 189 3.55 7.99 -1.06
CA GLY A 189 4.56 9.04 -1.16
C GLY A 189 4.56 10.09 -0.04
N SER A 190 3.77 9.90 1.03
CA SER A 190 3.57 10.78 2.19
C SER A 190 2.36 11.73 2.14
N GLY A 191 1.95 12.17 3.34
CA GLY A 191 0.79 13.02 3.59
C GLY A 191 -0.55 12.35 3.25
N ASP A 192 -1.62 13.12 3.30
CA ASP A 192 -2.97 12.63 2.98
C ASP A 192 -3.86 13.75 2.41
N ALA A 193 -4.78 13.35 1.52
CA ALA A 193 -5.71 14.19 0.78
C ALA A 193 -5.05 15.26 -0.14
N GLN A 194 -5.84 16.19 -0.67
CA GLN A 194 -5.41 17.18 -1.68
C GLN A 194 -4.12 17.94 -1.29
N GLY A 195 -3.15 17.98 -2.21
CA GLY A 195 -1.85 18.63 -2.01
C GLY A 195 -0.81 17.79 -1.28
N SER A 196 -1.14 16.57 -0.86
CA SER A 196 -0.12 15.59 -0.48
C SER A 196 0.33 14.75 -1.67
N GLU A 197 1.49 14.11 -1.56
CA GLU A 197 1.96 13.16 -2.55
C GLU A 197 1.03 11.95 -2.66
N ARG A 198 0.54 11.41 -1.53
CA ARG A 198 -0.47 10.34 -1.54
C ARG A 198 -1.72 10.72 -2.33
N GLY A 199 -2.26 11.93 -2.12
CA GLY A 199 -3.44 12.42 -2.84
C GLY A 199 -3.16 12.65 -4.33
N LEU A 200 -2.00 13.24 -4.66
CA LEU A 200 -1.56 13.43 -6.04
C LEU A 200 -1.46 12.11 -6.79
N GLU A 201 -0.84 11.10 -6.18
CA GLU A 201 -0.68 9.77 -6.76
C GLU A 201 -2.00 9.01 -6.90
N TYR A 202 -2.85 9.06 -5.87
CA TYR A 202 -4.00 8.14 -5.75
C TYR A 202 -5.31 8.70 -6.27
N ASP A 203 -5.54 10.01 -6.10
CA ASP A 203 -6.83 10.64 -6.36
C ASP A 203 -6.84 11.46 -7.67
N THR A 204 -5.69 11.59 -8.35
CA THR A 204 -5.64 12.20 -9.70
C THR A 204 -6.22 11.25 -10.73
N MET A 205 -7.29 11.69 -11.42
CA MET A 205 -7.94 10.95 -12.50
C MET A 205 -7.05 10.90 -13.76
N SER A 206 -6.05 10.02 -13.74
CA SER A 206 -5.09 9.79 -14.83
C SER A 206 -4.45 8.40 -14.75
N GLY A 207 -3.89 7.92 -15.85
CA GLY A 207 -3.13 6.66 -15.89
C GLY A 207 -1.74 6.73 -15.22
N LEU A 208 -1.31 7.90 -14.75
CA LEU A 208 0.09 8.16 -14.39
C LEU A 208 0.61 7.25 -13.27
N TYR A 209 -0.24 6.89 -12.31
CA TYR A 209 0.16 5.95 -11.25
C TYR A 209 0.40 4.54 -11.79
N ALA A 210 -0.42 4.07 -12.75
CA ALA A 210 -0.19 2.79 -13.41
C ALA A 210 1.13 2.81 -14.20
N GLU A 211 1.42 3.92 -14.88
CA GLU A 211 2.69 4.10 -15.57
C GLU A 211 3.89 4.09 -14.61
N PHE A 212 3.78 4.74 -13.45
CA PHE A 212 4.80 4.70 -12.40
C PHE A 212 5.04 3.25 -11.92
N VAL A 213 3.96 2.52 -11.65
CA VAL A 213 4.06 1.11 -11.25
C VAL A 213 4.78 0.30 -12.33
N GLU A 214 4.34 0.36 -13.60
CA GLU A 214 4.92 -0.43 -14.69
C GLU A 214 6.37 -0.06 -15.03
N LYS A 215 6.69 1.23 -15.06
CA LYS A 215 7.98 1.74 -15.57
C LYS A 215 9.06 1.82 -14.50
N GLU A 216 8.69 2.06 -13.24
CA GLU A 216 9.65 2.32 -12.17
C GLU A 216 9.60 1.29 -11.05
N VAL A 217 8.41 0.78 -10.68
CA VAL A 217 8.29 -0.17 -9.56
C VAL A 217 8.54 -1.61 -10.00
N LEU A 218 7.79 -2.12 -10.99
CA LEU A 218 7.85 -3.53 -11.40
C LEU A 218 9.26 -4.00 -11.82
N PRO A 219 10.07 -3.22 -12.57
CA PRO A 219 11.43 -3.63 -12.91
C PRO A 219 12.35 -3.77 -11.67
N LEU A 220 12.15 -2.92 -10.66
CA LEU A 220 12.87 -3.04 -9.39
C LEU A 220 12.37 -4.25 -8.60
N VAL A 221 11.08 -4.54 -8.60
CA VAL A 221 10.51 -5.75 -7.98
C VAL A 221 11.13 -7.01 -8.56
N GLU A 222 11.13 -7.17 -9.88
CA GLU A 222 11.72 -8.34 -10.55
C GLU A 222 13.19 -8.51 -10.18
N LYS A 223 13.95 -7.40 -10.16
CA LYS A 223 15.38 -7.41 -9.80
C LYS A 223 15.63 -7.75 -8.34
N GLN A 224 14.92 -7.11 -7.40
CA GLN A 224 15.20 -7.20 -5.97
C GLN A 224 14.66 -8.49 -5.35
N ALA A 225 13.53 -9.01 -5.85
CA ALA A 225 12.94 -10.25 -5.37
C ALA A 225 13.28 -11.48 -6.24
N ASN A 226 14.03 -11.28 -7.34
CA ASN A 226 14.40 -12.32 -8.31
C ASN A 226 13.18 -13.13 -8.81
N VAL A 227 12.12 -12.40 -9.19
CA VAL A 227 10.88 -12.95 -9.75
C VAL A 227 10.71 -12.49 -11.19
N LYS A 228 9.94 -13.25 -11.97
CA LYS A 228 9.44 -12.84 -13.28
C LYS A 228 7.94 -12.61 -13.18
N LEU A 229 7.49 -11.40 -13.44
CA LEU A 229 6.07 -11.03 -13.40
C LEU A 229 5.45 -11.22 -14.79
N THR A 230 4.20 -11.69 -14.82
CA THR A 230 3.48 -11.86 -16.08
C THR A 230 3.22 -10.52 -16.79
N LYS A 231 3.16 -10.56 -18.13
CA LYS A 231 2.66 -9.45 -18.95
C LYS A 231 1.20 -9.66 -19.39
N ASP A 232 0.63 -10.82 -19.11
CA ASP A 232 -0.78 -11.13 -19.37
C ASP A 232 -1.67 -10.39 -18.35
N PRO A 233 -2.57 -9.49 -18.78
CA PRO A 233 -3.45 -8.76 -17.88
C PRO A 233 -4.43 -9.67 -17.11
N GLU A 234 -4.68 -10.89 -17.60
CA GLU A 234 -5.46 -11.88 -16.84
C GLU A 234 -4.75 -12.39 -15.58
N GLY A 235 -3.43 -12.23 -15.50
CA GLY A 235 -2.66 -12.56 -14.31
C GLY A 235 -2.39 -11.37 -13.40
N ARG A 236 -3.03 -10.21 -13.62
CA ARG A 236 -2.68 -8.96 -12.96
C ARG A 236 -3.85 -8.35 -12.20
N ALA A 237 -3.59 -7.98 -10.95
CA ALA A 237 -4.56 -7.33 -10.09
C ALA A 237 -4.00 -6.04 -9.45
N THR A 238 -4.88 -5.09 -9.19
CA THR A 238 -4.62 -3.91 -8.35
C THR A 238 -5.56 -3.92 -7.15
N MET A 239 -5.10 -3.36 -6.03
CA MET A 239 -5.92 -3.20 -4.84
C MET A 239 -5.57 -2.00 -3.99
N GLY A 240 -6.52 -1.59 -3.16
CA GLY A 240 -6.28 -0.63 -2.09
C GLY A 240 -7.54 -0.30 -1.31
N GLY A 241 -7.33 0.44 -0.22
CA GLY A 241 -8.41 0.97 0.61
C GLY A 241 -8.47 2.49 0.58
N SER A 242 -9.64 3.10 0.80
CA SER A 242 -9.79 4.56 0.77
C SER A 242 -9.30 5.14 -0.58
N SER A 243 -8.45 6.16 -0.61
CA SER A 243 -7.86 6.68 -1.86
C SER A 243 -7.07 5.61 -2.62
N GLY A 244 -6.46 4.65 -1.94
CA GLY A 244 -5.80 3.51 -2.59
C GLY A 244 -6.79 2.63 -3.37
N GLY A 245 -8.05 2.57 -2.94
CA GLY A 245 -9.12 1.88 -3.67
C GLY A 245 -9.51 2.63 -4.95
N SER A 246 -9.59 3.96 -4.88
CA SER A 246 -9.79 4.80 -6.07
C SER A 246 -8.61 4.66 -7.03
N CYS A 247 -7.38 4.74 -6.53
CA CYS A 247 -6.15 4.55 -7.28
C CYS A 247 -6.14 3.21 -8.04
N ALA A 248 -6.48 2.12 -7.35
CA ALA A 248 -6.55 0.78 -7.96
C ALA A 248 -7.54 0.72 -9.13
N LEU A 249 -8.70 1.37 -9.00
CA LEU A 249 -9.69 1.48 -10.07
C LEU A 249 -9.19 2.39 -11.21
N ILE A 250 -8.64 3.57 -10.87
CA ILE A 250 -8.08 4.53 -11.83
C ILE A 250 -7.00 3.87 -12.70
N MET A 251 -6.11 3.06 -12.11
CA MET A 251 -5.10 2.30 -12.87
C MET A 251 -5.74 1.46 -13.98
N ALA A 252 -6.76 0.65 -13.65
CA ALA A 252 -7.43 -0.22 -14.61
C ALA A 252 -8.36 0.56 -15.56
N TRP A 253 -8.88 1.70 -15.13
CA TRP A 253 -9.76 2.54 -15.94
C TRP A 253 -9.02 3.25 -17.07
N TYR A 254 -7.86 3.84 -16.77
CA TYR A 254 -7.04 4.56 -17.76
C TYR A 254 -6.09 3.65 -18.54
N HIS A 255 -5.76 2.48 -18.00
CA HIS A 255 -4.98 1.45 -18.67
C HIS A 255 -5.68 0.08 -18.62
N PRO A 256 -6.81 -0.08 -19.33
CA PRO A 256 -7.57 -1.32 -19.34
C PRO A 256 -6.77 -2.51 -19.87
N GLU A 257 -5.69 -2.28 -20.62
CA GLU A 257 -4.77 -3.29 -21.14
C GLU A 257 -3.79 -3.86 -20.09
N LEU A 258 -3.67 -3.25 -18.90
CA LEU A 258 -2.64 -3.61 -17.93
C LEU A 258 -3.15 -4.49 -16.78
N TYR A 259 -4.34 -4.21 -16.22
CA TYR A 259 -4.85 -4.88 -15.01
C TYR A 259 -6.34 -5.20 -15.17
N HIS A 260 -6.70 -6.49 -15.27
CA HIS A 260 -8.10 -6.90 -15.45
C HIS A 260 -8.83 -7.26 -14.15
N ARG A 261 -8.14 -7.21 -13.01
CA ARG A 261 -8.72 -7.48 -11.69
C ARG A 261 -8.49 -6.30 -10.77
N VAL A 262 -9.56 -5.78 -10.18
CA VAL A 262 -9.51 -4.66 -9.25
C VAL A 262 -10.22 -5.06 -7.97
N LEU A 263 -9.56 -4.87 -6.83
CA LEU A 263 -10.11 -5.10 -5.49
C LEU A 263 -10.07 -3.82 -4.68
N THR A 264 -11.22 -3.23 -4.40
CA THR A 264 -11.31 -1.96 -3.69
C THR A 264 -12.02 -2.11 -2.35
N TYR A 265 -11.46 -1.51 -1.31
CA TYR A 265 -12.05 -1.46 0.03
C TYR A 265 -12.41 -0.03 0.40
N SER A 266 -13.69 0.28 0.50
CA SER A 266 -14.16 1.63 0.87
C SER A 266 -13.49 2.73 0.02
N GLY A 267 -13.49 2.56 -1.31
CA GLY A 267 -12.82 3.48 -2.23
C GLY A 267 -13.34 4.92 -2.10
N THR A 268 -12.43 5.89 -2.15
CA THR A 268 -12.74 7.33 -2.14
C THR A 268 -13.29 7.76 -3.50
N TYR A 269 -14.51 7.33 -3.84
CA TYR A 269 -15.19 7.68 -5.10
C TYR A 269 -15.90 9.02 -4.99
N VAL A 270 -15.16 10.04 -4.57
CA VAL A 270 -15.62 11.42 -4.38
C VAL A 270 -14.57 12.38 -4.95
N ASN A 271 -14.88 13.67 -4.97
CA ASN A 271 -13.95 14.69 -5.41
C ASN A 271 -12.80 14.91 -4.41
N GLN A 272 -11.71 14.15 -4.59
CA GLN A 272 -10.42 14.32 -3.89
C GLN A 272 -9.26 14.69 -4.82
N GLN A 273 -9.52 14.86 -6.11
CA GLN A 273 -8.48 15.15 -7.09
C GLN A 273 -7.79 16.49 -6.80
N TRP A 274 -6.46 16.49 -6.90
CA TRP A 274 -5.66 17.71 -6.88
C TRP A 274 -4.34 17.53 -7.65
N PRO A 275 -3.91 18.50 -8.49
CA PRO A 275 -4.60 19.74 -8.83
C PRO A 275 -5.93 19.51 -9.56
N TRP A 276 -6.85 20.47 -9.43
CA TRP A 276 -8.13 20.44 -10.15
C TRP A 276 -7.90 20.39 -11.66
N ASN A 277 -8.68 19.56 -12.37
CA ASN A 277 -8.63 19.41 -13.82
C ASN A 277 -10.01 19.72 -14.42
N PRO A 278 -10.12 20.63 -15.41
CA PRO A 278 -11.39 20.88 -16.10
C PRO A 278 -11.94 19.69 -16.89
N GLU A 279 -11.10 18.71 -17.26
CA GLU A 279 -11.53 17.51 -17.96
C GLU A 279 -12.15 16.46 -17.03
N THR A 280 -11.80 16.52 -15.73
CA THR A 280 -12.37 15.67 -14.67
C THR A 280 -12.76 16.53 -13.45
N PRO A 281 -13.70 17.49 -13.62
CA PRO A 281 -14.03 18.51 -12.62
C PRO A 281 -14.54 17.96 -11.28
N HIS A 282 -15.05 16.73 -11.21
CA HIS A 282 -15.53 16.08 -9.99
C HIS A 282 -14.62 14.94 -9.49
N GLY A 283 -13.46 14.74 -10.11
CA GLY A 283 -12.50 13.70 -9.73
C GLY A 283 -13.12 12.31 -9.79
N ALA A 284 -12.84 11.47 -8.78
CA ALA A 284 -13.34 10.09 -8.75
C ALA A 284 -14.86 9.97 -8.55
N TRP A 285 -15.59 11.07 -8.33
CA TRP A 285 -17.05 11.05 -8.38
C TRP A 285 -17.57 10.75 -9.81
N GLU A 286 -16.79 11.06 -10.84
CA GLU A 286 -17.21 10.88 -12.24
C GLU A 286 -17.33 9.42 -12.65
N PHE A 287 -16.83 8.46 -11.85
CA PHE A 287 -17.12 7.04 -12.08
C PHE A 287 -18.62 6.71 -12.00
N HIS A 288 -19.43 7.59 -11.39
CA HIS A 288 -20.88 7.42 -11.26
C HIS A 288 -21.68 8.14 -12.37
N GLU A 289 -21.02 8.92 -13.24
CA GLU A 289 -21.63 9.73 -14.30
C GLU A 289 -21.61 9.00 -15.66
#